data_AF-A0A952WLN0-F1
#
_entry.id   AF-A0A952WLN0-F1
#
_cell.length_a   1.000
_cell.length_b   1.000
_cell.length_c   1.000
_cell.angle_alpha   90.00
_cell.angle_beta   90.00
_cell.angle_gamma   90.00
#
_symmetry.space_group_name_H-M   'P 1'
#
loop_
_entity.id
_entity.type
_entity.pdbx_description
1 polymer ?
#
loop_
_entity_poly.entity_id
_entity_poly.type
_entity_poly.pdbx_seq_one_letter_code
_entity_poly.pdbx_strand_id
1 'polypeptide(L)'
;MIEAVEERAAPIDLLIVDEAHHCRNPDTKQHRVVRALSESSDATLLLTATPIHLGDENLFNLLRLLLPEEFDKFGAFRDRLEVNRHIVEAEASMRRGGDDSQGHGRRGPSARPGSQGAIRSSSLQARIDGGGMDGPQPRHV
;
A
#
# COMPACT_ATOMS: atom_id res chain seq x y z
N MET A 1 22.78 -8.29 -22.22
CA MET A 1 22.35 -9.16 -21.08
C MET A 1 20.83 -9.26 -21.01
N ILE A 2 20.07 -8.17 -21.16
CA ILE A 2 18.60 -8.24 -21.29
C ILE A 2 18.17 -8.94 -22.60
N GLU A 3 18.79 -8.59 -23.74
CA GLU A 3 18.53 -9.25 -25.05
C GLU A 3 18.76 -10.77 -25.04
N ALA A 4 19.70 -11.27 -24.22
CA ALA A 4 20.00 -12.70 -24.16
C ALA A 4 18.91 -13.52 -23.43
N VAL A 5 18.09 -12.87 -22.60
CA VAL A 5 16.93 -13.50 -21.97
C VAL A 5 15.80 -13.61 -22.98
N GLU A 6 15.59 -12.58 -23.81
CA GLU A 6 14.54 -12.58 -24.84
C GLU A 6 14.80 -13.62 -25.95
N GLU A 7 16.05 -13.85 -26.34
CA GLU A 7 16.39 -14.72 -27.48
C GLU A 7 16.41 -16.22 -27.14
N ARG A 8 16.38 -16.60 -25.85
CA ARG A 8 16.49 -18.00 -25.40
C ARG A 8 15.58 -18.38 -24.22
N ALA A 9 14.64 -17.52 -23.83
CA ALA A 9 13.72 -17.85 -22.75
C ALA A 9 12.82 -19.01 -23.19
N ALA A 10 13.06 -20.18 -22.61
CA ALA A 10 12.03 -21.22 -22.58
C ALA A 10 10.77 -20.61 -21.95
N PRO A 11 9.58 -20.92 -22.47
CA PRO A 11 8.33 -20.43 -21.87
C PRO A 11 8.29 -20.81 -20.39
N ILE A 12 7.99 -19.84 -19.53
CA ILE A 12 7.91 -20.03 -18.09
C ILE A 12 6.44 -20.25 -17.73
N ASP A 13 6.06 -21.45 -17.26
CA ASP A 13 4.67 -21.68 -16.85
C ASP A 13 4.29 -20.82 -15.62
N LEU A 14 5.23 -20.64 -14.68
CA LEU A 14 5.02 -19.87 -13.45
C LEU A 14 6.30 -19.17 -12.99
N LEU A 15 6.22 -17.84 -12.85
CA LEU A 15 7.23 -17.01 -12.22
C LEU A 15 6.84 -16.68 -10.78
N ILE A 16 7.73 -16.94 -9.82
CA ILE A 16 7.55 -16.54 -8.42
C ILE A 16 8.64 -15.53 -8.05
N VAL A 17 8.23 -14.36 -7.57
CA VAL A 17 9.14 -13.31 -7.10
C VAL A 17 8.89 -13.10 -5.61
N ASP A 18 9.85 -13.51 -4.81
CA ASP A 18 9.87 -13.20 -3.38
C ASP A 18 10.40 -11.80 -3.11
N GLU A 19 10.00 -11.21 -1.99
CA GLU A 19 10.31 -9.84 -1.59
C GLU A 19 10.10 -8.82 -2.72
N ALA A 20 8.95 -8.91 -3.38
CA ALA A 20 8.60 -8.09 -4.53
C ALA A 20 8.66 -6.58 -4.22
N HIS A 21 8.65 -6.18 -2.94
CA HIS A 21 8.89 -4.81 -2.50
C HIS A 21 10.23 -4.21 -3.00
N HIS A 22 11.21 -5.04 -3.40
CA HIS A 22 12.44 -4.58 -4.08
C HIS A 22 12.21 -4.12 -5.53
N CYS A 23 11.14 -4.57 -6.18
CA CYS A 23 10.86 -4.32 -7.60
C CYS A 23 9.92 -3.12 -7.83
N ARG A 24 9.56 -2.37 -6.78
CA ARG A 24 8.58 -1.26 -6.87
C ARG A 24 9.05 -0.04 -7.65
N ASN A 25 10.36 0.13 -7.87
CA ASN A 25 10.91 1.27 -8.59
C ASN A 25 11.15 0.92 -10.07
N PRO A 26 10.40 1.53 -11.02
CA PRO A 26 10.51 1.26 -12.45
C PRO A 26 11.90 1.51 -13.05
N ASP A 27 12.68 2.40 -12.45
CA ASP A 27 13.99 2.78 -12.95
C ASP A 27 15.09 1.75 -12.62
N THR A 28 14.80 0.81 -11.72
CA THR A 28 15.77 -0.19 -11.27
C THR A 28 15.95 -1.32 -12.27
N LYS A 29 17.16 -1.91 -12.30
CA LYS A 29 17.43 -3.11 -13.11
C LYS A 29 16.57 -4.30 -12.69
N GLN A 30 16.30 -4.44 -11.39
CA GLN A 30 15.46 -5.50 -10.85
C GLN A 30 14.04 -5.45 -11.43
N HIS A 31 13.43 -4.26 -11.46
CA HIS A 31 12.12 -4.07 -12.07
C HIS A 31 12.10 -4.45 -13.55
N ARG A 32 13.11 -4.03 -14.33
CA ARG A 32 13.18 -4.34 -15.77
C ARG A 32 13.32 -5.84 -16.03
N VAL A 33 14.14 -6.54 -15.24
CA VAL A 33 14.31 -7.99 -15.36
C VAL A 33 13.04 -8.73 -14.98
N VAL A 34 12.42 -8.39 -13.85
CA VAL A 34 11.16 -9.01 -13.42
C VAL A 34 10.05 -8.77 -14.43
N ARG A 35 9.99 -7.57 -15.01
CA ARG A 35 9.02 -7.26 -16.07
C ARG A 35 9.22 -8.15 -17.30
N ALA A 36 10.44 -8.25 -17.82
CA ALA A 36 10.73 -9.09 -18.99
C ALA A 36 10.44 -10.58 -18.72
N LEU A 37 10.73 -11.07 -17.51
CA LEU A 37 10.39 -12.43 -17.10
C LEU A 37 8.88 -12.64 -16.95
N SER A 38 8.15 -11.64 -16.45
CA SER A 38 6.69 -11.69 -16.30
C SER A 38 5.97 -11.66 -17.64
N GLU A 39 6.52 -10.94 -18.63
CA GLU A 39 6.01 -10.89 -20.01
C GLU A 39 6.28 -12.21 -20.78
N SER A 40 7.22 -13.03 -20.29
CA SER A 40 7.54 -14.35 -20.87
C SER A 40 6.96 -15.52 -20.07
N SER A 41 6.17 -15.25 -19.03
CA SER A 41 5.52 -16.28 -18.21
C SER A 41 4.00 -16.34 -18.36
N ASP A 42 3.44 -17.54 -18.30
CA ASP A 42 1.99 -17.75 -18.35
C ASP A 42 1.29 -17.29 -17.05
N ALA A 43 1.97 -17.45 -15.92
CA ALA A 43 1.52 -16.98 -14.61
C ALA A 43 2.66 -16.31 -13.82
N THR A 44 2.32 -15.29 -13.03
CA THR A 44 3.26 -14.58 -12.14
C THR A 44 2.69 -14.42 -10.74
N LEU A 45 3.47 -14.77 -9.72
CA LEU A 45 3.17 -14.64 -8.30
C LEU A 45 4.17 -13.69 -7.64
N LEU A 46 3.70 -12.56 -7.12
CA LEU A 46 4.51 -11.65 -6.31
C LEU A 46 4.23 -11.88 -4.83
N LEU A 47 5.26 -12.28 -4.08
CA LEU A 47 5.20 -12.41 -2.62
C LEU A 47 5.86 -11.18 -1.98
N THR A 48 5.17 -10.55 -1.04
CA THR A 48 5.71 -9.39 -0.32
C THR A 48 5.11 -9.27 1.07
N ALA A 49 5.96 -8.97 2.07
CA ALA A 49 5.55 -8.93 3.46
C ALA A 49 4.55 -7.81 3.79
N THR A 50 4.59 -6.66 3.11
CA THR A 50 3.64 -5.54 3.30
C THR A 50 3.83 -4.47 2.22
N PRO A 51 2.97 -4.35 1.19
CA PRO A 51 3.10 -3.27 0.20
C PRO A 51 2.46 -1.96 0.67
N ILE A 52 1.48 -2.02 1.60
CA ILE A 52 0.54 -0.92 1.84
C ILE A 52 1.09 0.23 2.73
N HIS A 53 2.15 -0.01 3.51
CA HIS A 53 2.70 1.04 4.39
C HIS A 53 3.65 2.04 3.70
N LEU A 54 3.91 1.87 2.40
CA LEU A 54 4.86 2.67 1.65
C LEU A 54 4.20 3.67 0.67
N GLY A 55 2.87 3.73 0.65
CA GLY A 55 2.10 4.65 -0.18
C GLY A 55 1.60 4.04 -1.50
N ASP A 56 0.53 4.64 -2.03
CA ASP A 56 -0.26 4.13 -3.16
C ASP A 56 0.57 3.89 -4.43
N GLU A 57 1.59 4.71 -4.69
CA GLU A 57 2.48 4.57 -5.86
C GLU A 57 3.27 3.26 -5.85
N ASN A 58 3.73 2.82 -4.68
CA ASN A 58 4.51 1.59 -4.56
C ASN A 58 3.63 0.36 -4.81
N LEU A 59 2.40 0.37 -4.29
CA LEU A 59 1.42 -0.67 -4.58
C LEU A 59 1.04 -0.67 -6.06
N PHE A 60 0.79 0.51 -6.65
CA PHE A 60 0.49 0.65 -8.07
C PHE A 60 1.57 0.04 -8.95
N ASN A 61 2.85 0.35 -8.70
CA ASN A 61 3.95 -0.17 -9.50
C ASN A 61 4.07 -1.71 -9.42
N LEU A 62 3.76 -2.30 -8.27
CA LEU A 62 3.72 -3.76 -8.12
C LEU A 62 2.54 -4.40 -8.86
N LEU A 63 1.35 -3.80 -8.76
CA LEU A 63 0.17 -4.28 -9.49
C LEU A 63 0.33 -4.13 -11.00
N ARG A 64 0.98 -3.06 -11.46
CA ARG A 64 1.31 -2.83 -12.86
C ARG A 64 2.31 -3.84 -13.41
N LEU A 65 3.22 -4.37 -12.60
CA LEU A 65 4.08 -5.48 -13.00
C LEU A 65 3.30 -6.77 -13.27
N LEU A 66 2.21 -7.00 -12.52
CA LEU A 66 1.36 -8.18 -12.69
C LEU A 66 0.38 -8.04 -13.85
N LEU A 67 -0.29 -6.89 -13.93
CA LEU A 67 -1.40 -6.65 -14.86
C LEU A 67 -1.27 -5.25 -15.48
N PRO A 68 -0.33 -5.06 -16.43
CA PRO A 68 -0.04 -3.75 -17.00
C PRO A 68 -1.24 -3.13 -17.74
N GLU A 69 -2.14 -3.94 -18.29
CA GLU A 69 -3.34 -3.46 -18.98
C GLU A 69 -4.43 -2.96 -18.01
N GLU A 70 -4.53 -3.57 -16.83
CA GLU A 70 -5.53 -3.15 -15.84
C GLU A 70 -5.06 -1.92 -15.05
N PHE A 71 -3.75 -1.84 -14.79
CA PHE A 71 -3.11 -0.77 -14.02
C PHE A 71 -2.29 0.17 -14.92
N ASP A 72 -2.95 0.79 -15.89
CA ASP A 72 -2.33 1.69 -16.87
C ASP A 72 -2.07 3.11 -16.31
N LYS A 73 -3.03 3.63 -15.54
CA LYS A 73 -3.08 5.02 -15.06
C LYS A 73 -3.18 5.06 -13.55
N PHE A 74 -2.20 5.72 -12.94
CA PHE A 74 -2.16 5.92 -11.49
C PHE A 74 -3.39 6.69 -10.97
N GLY A 75 -3.91 7.66 -11.72
CA GLY A 75 -5.11 8.41 -11.33
C GLY A 75 -6.35 7.51 -11.17
N ALA A 76 -6.60 6.62 -12.14
CA ALA A 76 -7.72 5.68 -12.08
C ALA A 76 -7.56 4.68 -10.92
N PHE A 77 -6.34 4.23 -10.65
CA PHE A 77 -6.03 3.41 -9.49
C PHE A 77 -6.35 4.13 -8.17
N ARG A 78 -5.94 5.40 -8.04
CA ARG A 78 -6.21 6.22 -6.85
C ARG A 78 -7.72 6.44 -6.64
N ASP A 79 -8.47 6.67 -7.71
CA ASP A 79 -9.92 6.83 -7.61
C ASP A 79 -10.59 5.54 -7.11
N ARG A 80 -10.10 4.36 -7.54
CA ARG A 80 -10.55 3.06 -7.01
C ARG A 80 -10.21 2.91 -5.52
N LEU A 81 -9.02 3.32 -5.08
CA LEU A 81 -8.64 3.30 -3.67
C LEU A 81 -9.53 4.21 -2.81
N GLU A 82 -9.84 5.41 -3.28
CA GLU A 82 -10.70 6.36 -2.58
C GLU A 82 -12.12 5.82 -2.35
N VAL A 83 -12.70 5.17 -3.36
CA VAL A 83 -14.01 4.51 -3.23
C VAL A 83 -13.94 3.36 -2.23
N ASN A 84 -12.87 2.57 -2.29
CA ASN A 84 -12.68 1.42 -1.41
C ASN A 84 -12.36 1.81 0.04
N ARG A 85 -11.94 3.06 0.31
CA ARG A 85 -11.61 3.53 1.66
C ARG A 85 -12.72 3.23 2.67
N HIS A 86 -13.98 3.48 2.31
CA HIS A 86 -15.11 3.26 3.22
C HIS A 86 -15.30 1.78 3.58
N ILE A 87 -15.02 0.88 2.64
CA ILE A 87 -15.08 -0.57 2.88
C ILE A 87 -13.96 -0.98 3.84
N VAL A 88 -12.75 -0.49 3.61
CA VAL A 88 -11.58 -0.76 4.47
C VAL A 88 -11.80 -0.20 5.88
N GLU A 89 -12.38 0.99 6.01
CA GLU A 89 -12.70 1.62 7.30
C GLU A 89 -13.77 0.85 8.08
N ALA A 90 -14.81 0.38 7.39
CA ALA A 90 -15.86 -0.44 7.99
C ALA A 90 -15.29 -1.76 8.50
N GLU A 91 -14.48 -2.45 7.69
CA GLU A 91 -13.81 -3.69 8.06
C GLU A 91 -12.90 -3.51 9.28
N ALA A 92 -12.07 -2.46 9.27
CA ALA A 92 -11.18 -2.14 10.38
C ALA A 92 -11.95 -1.83 11.66
N SER A 93 -13.11 -1.18 11.56
CA SER A 93 -13.96 -0.87 12.70
C SER A 93 -14.65 -2.11 13.27
N MET A 94 -15.09 -3.04 12.42
CA MET A 94 -15.63 -4.34 12.86
C MET A 94 -14.56 -5.19 13.55
N ARG A 95 -13.32 -5.21 13.04
CA ARG A 95 -12.21 -5.92 13.70
C ARG A 95 -11.92 -5.37 15.10
N ARG A 96 -11.90 -4.04 15.25
CA ARG A 96 -11.68 -3.40 16.56
C ARG A 96 -12.84 -3.64 17.53
N GLY A 97 -14.09 -3.56 17.07
CA GLY A 97 -15.27 -3.82 17.91
C GLY A 97 -15.44 -5.28 18.34
N GLY A 98 -14.84 -6.23 17.61
CA GLY A 98 -14.78 -7.64 18.00
C GLY A 98 -13.86 -7.92 19.19
N ASP A 99 -12.84 -7.10 19.39
CA ASP A 99 -11.85 -7.25 20.48
C ASP A 99 -12.38 -6.71 21.82
N ASP A 100 -13.21 -5.65 21.79
CA ASP A 100 -13.86 -5.09 22.98
C ASP A 100 -14.95 -5.99 23.59
N SER A 101 -15.35 -7.05 22.88
CA SER A 101 -16.39 -7.99 23.31
C SER A 101 -15.86 -9.15 24.17
N GLN A 102 -14.54 -9.28 24.37
CA GLN A 102 -13.92 -10.25 25.31
C GLN A 102 -13.45 -9.57 26.61
N GLY A 103 -14.32 -8.76 27.21
CA GLY A 103 -13.97 -7.95 28.38
C GLY A 103 -15.02 -7.94 29.49
N HIS A 104 -15.74 -9.03 29.77
CA HIS A 104 -16.61 -9.10 30.95
C HIS A 104 -16.55 -10.46 31.65
N GLY A 105 -15.67 -10.57 32.66
CA GLY A 105 -15.75 -11.68 33.60
C GLY A 105 -14.53 -11.92 34.49
N ARG A 106 -14.18 -10.98 35.37
CA ARG A 106 -13.96 -11.19 36.83
C ARG A 106 -13.07 -10.11 37.45
N ARG A 107 -13.64 -9.40 38.42
CA ARG A 107 -12.94 -8.48 39.34
C ARG A 107 -12.09 -9.27 40.33
N GLY A 108 -10.90 -8.73 40.62
CA GLY A 108 -10.15 -8.96 41.85
C GLY A 108 -9.12 -7.83 42.02
N PRO A 109 -9.05 -7.13 43.17
CA PRO A 109 -8.16 -5.99 43.36
C PRO A 109 -6.78 -6.48 43.82
N SER A 110 -5.70 -6.07 43.14
CA SER A 110 -4.34 -6.24 43.64
C SER A 110 -3.39 -5.30 42.91
N ALA A 111 -2.91 -4.30 43.64
CA ALA A 111 -1.99 -3.28 43.18
C ALA A 111 -0.57 -3.85 42.99
N ARG A 112 0.11 -3.46 41.89
CA ARG A 112 1.57 -3.20 41.87
C ARG A 112 1.89 -2.10 40.84
N PRO A 113 2.71 -1.09 41.19
CA PRO A 113 3.12 -0.04 40.28
C PRO A 113 4.42 -0.44 39.55
N GLY A 114 4.55 -0.05 38.28
CA GLY A 114 5.84 -0.04 37.60
C GLY A 114 5.82 -0.56 36.17
N SER A 115 5.60 0.35 35.22
CA SER A 115 6.47 0.61 34.05
C SER A 115 5.66 1.40 33.01
N GLN A 116 6.13 2.62 32.77
CA GLN A 116 5.61 3.51 31.74
C GLN A 116 5.88 2.91 30.36
N GLY A 117 4.83 2.82 29.57
CA GLY A 117 4.87 2.49 28.15
C GLY A 117 3.60 3.01 27.48
N ALA A 118 3.27 4.28 27.71
CA ALA A 118 2.18 4.94 27.03
C ALA A 118 2.53 5.08 25.55
N ILE A 119 2.01 4.19 24.70
CA ILE A 119 1.93 4.45 23.27
C ILE A 119 0.93 5.59 23.10
N ARG A 120 1.45 6.81 23.14
CA ARG A 120 0.73 8.00 22.68
C ARG A 120 0.53 7.84 21.18
N SER A 121 -0.72 7.58 20.81
CA SER A 121 -1.19 7.74 19.44
C SER A 121 -1.12 9.23 19.08
N SER A 122 0.04 9.68 18.61
CA SER A 122 0.27 11.05 18.16
C SER A 122 1.16 11.03 16.92
N SER A 123 0.62 10.54 15.80
CA SER A 123 1.19 10.75 14.45
C SER A 123 0.18 10.58 13.31
N LEU A 124 -1.11 10.91 13.52
CA LEU A 124 -1.97 11.39 12.42
C LEU A 124 -2.04 12.91 12.52
N GLN A 125 -0.87 13.52 12.31
CA GLN A 125 -0.69 14.96 12.23
C GLN A 125 -1.44 15.47 11.01
N ALA A 126 -2.63 16.03 11.26
CA ALA A 126 -2.94 17.41 10.89
C ALA A 126 -2.16 17.95 9.68
N ARG A 127 -2.69 17.70 8.47
CA ARG A 127 -2.35 18.45 7.25
C ARG A 127 -3.60 18.69 6.38
N ILE A 128 -4.74 18.97 7.02
CA ILE A 128 -5.96 19.43 6.35
C ILE A 128 -6.52 20.62 7.13
N ASP A 129 -5.71 21.67 7.30
CA ASP A 129 -6.19 23.02 7.59
C ASP A 129 -5.20 24.01 7.00
N GLY A 130 -5.34 24.19 5.68
CA GLY A 130 -4.69 25.22 4.89
C GLY A 130 -5.76 25.99 4.10
N GLY A 131 -6.84 26.40 4.76
CA GLY A 131 -7.83 27.32 4.23
C GLY A 131 -7.30 28.75 4.22
N GLY A 132 -6.42 29.05 3.27
CA GLY A 132 -6.02 30.42 2.96
C GLY A 132 -7.14 31.16 2.24
N MET A 133 -7.98 31.86 3.01
CA MET A 133 -8.79 32.96 2.51
C MET A 133 -7.91 34.21 2.42
N ASP A 134 -7.48 34.60 1.23
CA ASP A 134 -7.27 36.03 0.91
C ASP A 134 -7.35 36.25 -0.61
N GLY A 135 -8.57 36.54 -1.08
CA GLY A 135 -8.80 37.05 -2.43
C GLY A 135 -8.49 38.55 -2.47
N PRO A 136 -7.93 39.09 -3.57
CA PRO A 136 -7.68 40.51 -3.67
C PRO A 136 -9.02 41.27 -3.77
N GLN A 137 -9.30 42.15 -2.81
CA GLN A 137 -10.42 43.08 -2.89
C GLN A 137 -10.13 44.17 -3.93
N PRO A 138 -11.14 44.61 -4.72
CA PRO A 138 -11.00 45.74 -5.62
C PRO A 138 -11.18 47.04 -4.83
N ARG A 139 -10.35 48.05 -5.09
CA ARG A 139 -10.67 49.43 -4.72
C ARG A 139 -10.80 50.27 -5.99
N HIS A 140 -12.03 50.75 -6.19
CA HIS A 140 -12.34 51.95 -6.96
C HIS A 140 -11.49 53.12 -6.45
N VAL A 141 -10.70 53.76 -7.33
CA VAL A 141 -10.87 55.16 -7.76
C VAL A 141 -10.21 55.33 -9.13
#